data_AF-A0A933CYT4-F1
#
_entry.id   AF-A0A933CYT4-F1
#
_cell.length_a   1.000
_cell.length_b   1.000
_cell.length_c   1.000
_cell.angle_alpha   90.00
_cell.angle_beta   90.00
_cell.angle_gamma   90.00
#
_symmetry.space_group_name_H-M   'P 1'
#
loop_
_entity.id
_entity.type
_entity.pdbx_description
1 polymer ?
#
loop_
_entity_poly.entity_id
_entity_poly.type
_entity_poly.pdbx_seq_one_letter_code
_entity_poly.pdbx_strand_id
1 'polypeptide(L)'
;MDVHVKRNSILILTLLVLTVGEVRAQGIWISTGGPSRGLVNAVTVNPVSDVFAGTSIGGVQRLLSGSTTWSPANSGLFDSTVNAIAVLPNGVLFAGLNPGGYRSTDNGNSWISIGDLSDFPVIAFGVKSSSELFAGMLFNGAYHSTDSGLTWSQTIGNETVNAVVVSPTNGNVFAAGEISGILRSTTGEPPWIPSDTSLHAVSLTTNEAGHIFAGVMFAGVYRTTDNGTTWQPASVGLPSFTTVRSLVVNGTGHVFAATDSGVFRSTNNGSSWFSASSGLATNRILSLGMGLDGYAYAGGGDGLVYRSNGTTLIPPSPLLVAPPNGAGNQPTVLPLRWGITNLATLYHLQVSTDPSFTSLVVNDSTLVDTSRLVGPLLNSTIYHWRARAGNSNGWSLFSPSRTFTTIVAPPPPPILVSPPNGAVNQPTTLSLSWNASSGATSYRLQVSADSTFATTFFDDSTLAGTSQVVGTLANGTRYFWRVNAKNIGGTSTFSSPRNFTTIVAPPPPPILVSPPNGAVNQPTTLSLSWNASSGATSYRLQVSADSTFATTFFDDS
;
A
#
# COMPACT_ATOMS: atom_id res chain seq x y z
N MET A 1 -59.41 -46.36 18.70
CA MET A 1 -59.22 -45.01 18.13
C MET A 1 -58.39 -44.25 19.14
N ASP A 2 -57.07 -44.16 18.94
CA ASP A 2 -56.27 -43.18 19.66
C ASP A 2 -55.10 -42.77 18.78
N VAL A 3 -55.01 -41.46 18.62
CA VAL A 3 -54.32 -40.74 17.57
C VAL A 3 -52.89 -40.45 18.00
N HIS A 4 -51.94 -40.73 17.11
CA HIS A 4 -50.56 -40.23 17.20
C HIS A 4 -50.55 -38.70 17.27
N VAL A 5 -49.95 -38.14 18.32
CA VAL A 5 -49.43 -36.77 18.30
C VAL A 5 -47.95 -36.81 18.67
N LYS A 6 -47.11 -36.81 17.64
CA LYS A 6 -45.69 -36.46 17.75
C LYS A 6 -45.62 -34.98 18.16
N ARG A 7 -44.98 -34.70 19.29
CA ARG A 7 -44.62 -33.33 19.70
C ARG A 7 -43.53 -32.81 18.77
N ASN A 8 -43.89 -31.91 17.86
CA ASN A 8 -42.94 -31.02 17.19
C ASN A 8 -42.61 -29.88 18.16
N SER A 9 -41.36 -29.81 18.61
CA SER A 9 -40.82 -28.66 19.32
C SER A 9 -40.62 -27.53 18.30
N ILE A 10 -41.54 -26.57 18.28
CA ILE A 10 -41.38 -25.30 17.58
C ILE A 10 -40.53 -24.39 18.49
N LEU A 11 -39.27 -24.15 18.11
CA LEU A 11 -38.51 -23.01 18.62
C LEU A 11 -39.20 -21.74 18.12
N ILE A 12 -39.93 -21.07 19.00
CA ILE A 12 -40.37 -19.69 18.77
C ILE A 12 -39.12 -18.83 18.93
N LEU A 13 -38.51 -18.47 17.81
CA LEU A 13 -37.48 -17.45 17.75
C LEU A 13 -38.18 -16.10 18.00
N THR A 14 -38.16 -15.63 19.24
CA THR A 14 -38.65 -14.29 19.58
C THR A 14 -37.72 -13.31 18.88
N LEU A 15 -38.17 -12.77 17.76
CA LEU A 15 -37.51 -11.70 17.04
C LEU A 15 -37.53 -10.47 17.96
N LEU A 16 -36.43 -10.25 18.69
CA LEU A 16 -36.17 -9.01 19.38
C LEU A 16 -35.99 -7.94 18.30
N VAL A 17 -37.10 -7.29 17.93
CA VAL A 17 -37.04 -6.04 17.17
C VAL A 17 -36.40 -5.03 18.12
N LEU A 18 -35.08 -4.94 18.06
CA LEU A 18 -34.35 -3.76 18.48
C LEU A 18 -34.97 -2.62 17.67
N THR A 19 -35.83 -1.85 18.31
CA THR A 19 -36.10 -0.49 17.88
C THR A 19 -34.74 0.15 17.78
N VAL A 20 -34.27 0.37 16.55
CA VAL A 20 -33.16 1.26 16.27
C VAL A 20 -33.65 2.59 16.83
N GLY A 21 -33.27 2.89 18.08
CA GLY A 21 -33.41 4.21 18.63
C GLY A 21 -32.79 5.13 17.59
N GLU A 22 -33.55 6.14 17.15
CA GLU A 22 -33.09 7.15 16.22
C GLU A 22 -31.64 7.47 16.58
N VAL A 23 -30.71 7.13 15.68
CA VAL A 23 -29.38 7.71 15.72
C VAL A 23 -29.65 9.18 15.49
N ARG A 24 -29.89 9.94 16.56
CA ARG A 24 -29.83 11.39 16.51
C ARG A 24 -28.49 11.66 15.87
N ALA A 25 -28.51 12.23 14.68
CA ALA A 25 -27.30 12.67 14.01
C ALA A 25 -26.55 13.53 15.02
N GLN A 26 -25.50 12.97 15.64
CA GLN A 26 -24.71 13.71 16.60
C GLN A 26 -24.11 14.86 15.80
N GLY A 27 -24.37 16.09 16.23
CA GLY A 27 -23.92 17.28 15.52
C GLY A 27 -22.42 17.22 15.21
N ILE A 28 -21.99 17.94 14.19
CA ILE A 28 -20.57 18.04 13.82
C ILE A 28 -19.77 18.64 14.98
N TRP A 29 -20.41 19.51 15.77
CA TRP A 29 -19.83 20.20 16.91
C TRP A 29 -20.48 19.79 18.23
N ILE A 30 -19.65 19.74 19.28
CA ILE A 30 -20.04 19.54 20.66
C ILE A 30 -19.53 20.72 21.48
N SER A 31 -20.39 21.36 22.26
CA SER A 31 -19.97 22.41 23.19
C SER A 31 -19.05 21.84 24.28
N THR A 32 -18.01 22.60 24.62
CA THR A 32 -17.10 22.29 25.74
C THR A 32 -17.52 22.97 27.05
N GLY A 33 -18.69 23.60 27.10
CA GLY A 33 -19.27 24.20 28.31
C GLY A 33 -18.73 25.60 28.71
N GLY A 34 -17.79 26.18 27.97
CA GLY A 34 -17.23 27.52 28.22
C GLY A 34 -16.26 27.96 27.11
N PRO A 35 -15.58 29.12 27.21
CA PRO A 35 -15.53 30.04 28.35
C PRO A 35 -16.56 31.19 28.29
N SER A 36 -17.55 31.21 29.17
CA SER A 36 -18.73 32.11 29.16
C SER A 36 -18.48 33.60 29.46
N ARG A 37 -17.26 34.12 29.22
CA ARG A 37 -16.83 35.48 29.57
C ARG A 37 -16.51 36.31 28.32
N GLY A 38 -17.56 36.70 27.62
CA GLY A 38 -17.50 37.49 26.39
C GLY A 38 -17.23 36.63 25.16
N LEU A 39 -17.13 37.29 24.00
CA LEU A 39 -16.80 36.68 22.71
C LEU A 39 -15.49 35.89 22.78
N VAL A 40 -15.44 34.72 22.14
CA VAL A 40 -14.19 33.96 21.96
C VAL A 40 -13.50 34.42 20.68
N ASN A 41 -12.52 35.32 20.80
CA ASN A 41 -11.86 35.96 19.67
C ASN A 41 -10.78 35.09 19.02
N ALA A 42 -10.17 34.19 19.80
CA ALA A 42 -9.12 33.31 19.32
C ALA A 42 -9.14 31.98 20.09
N VAL A 43 -8.85 30.88 19.40
CA VAL A 43 -8.71 29.55 20.01
C VAL A 43 -7.46 28.89 19.46
N THR A 44 -6.66 28.30 20.34
CA THR A 44 -5.51 27.47 19.97
C THR A 44 -5.45 26.21 20.84
N VAL A 45 -4.71 25.20 20.38
CA VAL A 45 -4.55 23.93 21.08
C VAL A 45 -3.06 23.63 21.16
N ASN A 46 -2.56 23.42 22.37
CA ASN A 46 -1.13 23.16 22.56
C ASN A 46 -0.76 21.70 22.20
N PRO A 47 0.54 21.36 22.13
CA PRO A 47 0.98 19.99 21.81
C PRO A 47 0.53 18.91 22.80
N VAL A 48 0.12 19.26 24.03
CA VAL A 48 -0.41 18.32 25.02
C VAL A 48 -1.95 18.27 25.04
N SER A 49 -2.59 18.85 24.02
CA SER A 49 -4.05 18.87 23.80
C SER A 49 -4.86 19.69 24.82
N ASP A 50 -4.24 20.62 25.54
CA ASP A 50 -4.97 21.66 26.25
C ASP A 50 -5.46 22.71 25.25
N VAL A 51 -6.68 23.19 25.47
CA VAL A 51 -7.31 24.22 24.64
C VAL A 51 -7.21 25.56 25.36
N PHE A 52 -6.75 26.57 24.64
CA PHE A 52 -6.72 27.95 25.12
C PHE A 52 -7.64 28.81 24.27
N ALA A 53 -8.41 29.66 24.95
CA ALA A 53 -9.35 30.59 24.34
C ALA A 53 -9.03 32.01 24.81
N GLY A 54 -8.75 32.89 23.86
CA GLY A 54 -8.69 34.33 24.08
C GLY A 54 -10.09 34.91 24.01
N THR A 55 -10.50 35.61 25.06
CA THR A 55 -11.85 36.18 25.15
C THR A 55 -11.82 37.70 25.19
N SER A 56 -12.93 38.34 24.84
CA SER A 56 -13.07 39.80 24.88
C SER A 56 -13.12 40.42 26.28
N ILE A 57 -13.42 39.63 27.32
CA ILE A 57 -13.59 40.14 28.70
C ILE A 57 -12.94 39.22 29.75
N GLY A 58 -12.80 37.92 29.46
CA GLY A 58 -12.29 36.93 30.40
C GLY A 58 -10.77 36.74 30.40
N GLY A 59 -10.01 37.44 29.55
CA GLY A 59 -8.59 37.17 29.32
C GLY A 59 -8.39 35.85 28.58
N VAL A 60 -7.30 35.16 28.90
CA VAL A 60 -7.01 33.80 28.44
C VAL A 60 -7.70 32.79 29.35
N GLN A 61 -8.44 31.88 28.74
CA GLN A 61 -9.14 30.79 29.40
C GLN A 61 -8.53 29.47 28.92
N ARG A 62 -8.36 28.50 29.82
CA ARG A 62 -7.73 27.21 29.54
C ARG A 62 -8.65 26.06 29.92
N LEU A 63 -8.77 25.09 29.02
CA LEU A 63 -9.37 23.79 29.24
C LEU A 63 -8.27 22.73 29.15
N LEU A 64 -7.97 22.08 30.27
CA LEU A 64 -6.97 21.00 30.29
C LEU A 64 -7.48 19.78 29.52
N SER A 65 -6.56 19.06 28.88
CA SER A 65 -6.88 17.80 28.21
C SER A 65 -7.61 16.83 29.15
N GLY A 66 -8.76 16.31 28.71
CA GLY A 66 -9.63 15.43 29.51
C GLY A 66 -10.52 16.15 30.55
N SER A 67 -10.34 17.46 30.77
CA SER A 67 -11.24 18.26 31.61
C SER A 67 -12.53 18.63 30.87
N THR A 68 -13.58 18.92 31.64
CA THR A 68 -14.84 19.52 31.16
C THR A 68 -15.03 20.94 31.66
N THR A 69 -14.08 21.47 32.44
CA THR A 69 -14.18 22.76 33.11
C THR A 69 -13.08 23.70 32.63
N TRP A 70 -13.50 24.89 32.19
CA TRP A 70 -12.63 26.01 31.84
C TRP A 70 -12.14 26.75 33.08
N SER A 71 -10.86 27.14 33.07
CA SER A 71 -10.24 27.92 34.15
C SER A 71 -9.51 29.15 33.60
N PRO A 72 -9.52 30.30 34.29
CA PRO A 72 -8.73 31.46 33.90
C PRO A 72 -7.22 31.18 33.94
N ALA A 73 -6.49 31.68 32.95
CA ALA A 73 -5.04 31.56 32.80
C ALA A 73 -4.42 32.95 32.62
N ASN A 74 -4.66 33.85 33.58
CA ASN A 74 -4.44 35.31 33.42
C ASN A 74 -3.28 35.88 34.25
N SER A 75 -2.53 35.05 34.98
CA SER A 75 -1.47 35.55 35.86
C SER A 75 -0.39 36.31 35.07
N GLY A 76 -0.19 37.60 35.36
CA GLY A 76 0.76 38.45 34.64
C GLY A 76 0.22 39.17 33.40
N LEU A 77 -1.05 38.96 33.03
CA LEU A 77 -1.74 39.76 32.00
C LEU A 77 -2.27 41.06 32.61
N PHE A 78 -2.11 42.20 31.92
CA PHE A 78 -2.60 43.50 32.39
C PHE A 78 -3.97 43.89 31.84
N ASP A 79 -4.38 43.31 30.70
CA ASP A 79 -5.73 43.48 30.12
C ASP A 79 -6.46 42.13 30.04
N SER A 80 -7.76 42.19 29.84
CA SER A 80 -8.66 41.04 29.74
C SER A 80 -9.21 40.81 28.32
N THR A 81 -8.94 41.73 27.39
CA THR A 81 -9.30 41.62 25.98
C THR A 81 -8.16 40.95 25.23
N VAL A 82 -8.37 39.69 24.84
CA VAL A 82 -7.42 38.93 24.03
C VAL A 82 -7.92 38.92 22.58
N ASN A 83 -7.09 39.41 21.66
CA ASN A 83 -7.38 39.47 20.23
C ASN A 83 -6.85 38.23 19.49
N ALA A 84 -5.65 37.79 19.85
CA ALA A 84 -4.98 36.64 19.23
C ALA A 84 -4.33 35.75 20.27
N ILE A 85 -4.27 34.46 19.98
CA ILE A 85 -3.51 33.49 20.76
C ILE A 85 -2.85 32.50 19.83
N ALA A 86 -1.59 32.16 20.10
CA ALA A 86 -0.84 31.18 19.34
C ALA A 86 0.03 30.34 20.25
N VAL A 87 0.41 29.17 19.74
CA VAL A 87 1.30 28.24 20.41
C VAL A 87 2.34 27.77 19.40
N LEU A 88 3.60 27.78 19.81
CA LEU A 88 4.68 27.20 19.03
C LEU A 88 4.69 25.67 19.19
N PRO A 89 5.24 24.92 18.23
CA PRO A 89 5.45 23.47 18.36
C PRO A 89 6.21 23.04 19.62
N ASN A 90 7.06 23.91 20.19
CA ASN A 90 7.79 23.65 21.44
C ASN A 90 6.95 23.93 22.71
N GLY A 91 5.69 24.36 22.58
CA GLY A 91 4.76 24.62 23.68
C GLY A 91 4.77 26.05 24.23
N VAL A 92 5.60 26.96 23.72
CA VAL A 92 5.58 28.37 24.12
C VAL A 92 4.30 29.03 23.61
N LEU A 93 3.59 29.72 24.51
CA LEU A 93 2.32 30.38 24.23
C LEU A 93 2.51 31.89 24.08
N PHE A 94 1.70 32.48 23.20
CA PHE A 94 1.64 33.91 22.95
C PHE A 94 0.21 34.39 23.01
N ALA A 95 -0.03 35.52 23.69
CA ALA A 95 -1.32 36.19 23.74
C ALA A 95 -1.16 37.65 23.31
N GLY A 96 -2.01 38.07 22.38
CA GLY A 96 -2.08 39.45 21.89
C GLY A 96 -3.26 40.16 22.53
N LEU A 97 -2.99 41.24 23.26
CA LEU A 97 -3.95 41.98 24.08
C LEU A 97 -4.09 43.43 23.57
N ASN A 98 -4.90 44.24 24.25
CA ASN A 98 -5.06 45.67 24.01
C ASN A 98 -4.53 46.53 25.18
N PRO A 99 -3.36 47.18 25.06
CA PRO A 99 -2.27 46.88 24.12
C PRO A 99 -1.40 45.71 24.61
N GLY A 100 -0.48 45.24 23.77
CA GLY A 100 0.64 44.42 24.21
C GLY A 100 0.64 42.97 23.74
N GLY A 101 1.82 42.45 23.45
CA GLY A 101 2.10 41.02 23.31
C GLY A 101 2.60 40.41 24.62
N TYR A 102 2.15 39.20 24.94
CA TYR A 102 2.54 38.46 26.14
C TYR A 102 3.00 37.07 25.79
N ARG A 103 3.96 36.55 26.56
CA ARG A 103 4.60 35.25 26.35
C ARG A 103 4.50 34.40 27.60
N SER A 104 4.23 33.11 27.44
CA SER A 104 4.24 32.11 28.51
C SER A 104 5.05 30.87 28.13
N THR A 105 5.92 30.42 29.02
CA THR A 105 6.74 29.19 28.89
C THR A 105 6.31 28.08 29.84
N ASP A 106 5.29 28.33 30.65
CA ASP A 106 4.82 27.44 31.71
C ASP A 106 3.38 26.98 31.44
N ASN A 107 3.03 26.84 30.16
CA ASN A 107 1.72 26.41 29.70
C ASN A 107 0.57 27.35 30.12
N GLY A 108 0.80 28.65 30.10
CA GLY A 108 -0.18 29.69 30.43
C GLY A 108 -0.43 29.86 31.93
N ASN A 109 0.42 29.31 32.79
CA ASN A 109 0.31 29.53 34.23
C ASN A 109 0.74 30.95 34.61
N SER A 110 1.72 31.51 33.92
CA SER A 110 2.13 32.92 34.03
C SER A 110 2.54 33.50 32.68
N TRP A 111 2.39 34.81 32.56
CA TRP A 111 2.66 35.58 31.34
C TRP A 111 3.63 36.73 31.63
N ILE A 112 4.52 36.98 30.67
CA ILE A 112 5.48 38.08 30.69
C ILE A 112 5.20 38.98 29.49
N SER A 113 5.13 40.30 29.71
CA SER A 113 4.98 41.29 28.65
C SER A 113 6.22 41.31 27.75
N ILE A 114 5.99 41.41 26.44
CA ILE A 114 7.02 41.53 25.41
C ILE A 114 7.22 43.03 25.15
N GLY A 115 8.36 43.57 25.59
CA GLY A 115 8.66 45.00 25.49
C GLY A 115 8.50 45.56 24.07
N ASP A 116 9.07 44.87 23.08
CA ASP A 116 9.02 45.28 21.66
C ASP A 116 7.60 45.34 21.07
N LEU A 117 6.61 44.70 21.72
CA LEU A 117 5.23 44.62 21.27
C LEU A 117 4.26 45.33 22.23
N SER A 118 4.74 46.14 23.17
CA SER A 118 3.95 46.62 24.32
C SER A 118 2.99 47.78 24.03
N ASP A 119 3.29 48.61 23.02
CA ASP A 119 2.59 49.88 22.81
C ASP A 119 1.30 49.76 21.97
N PHE A 120 1.19 48.73 21.14
CA PHE A 120 0.07 48.55 20.20
C PHE A 120 -0.65 47.22 20.40
N PRO A 121 -1.94 47.11 20.04
CA PRO A 121 -2.65 45.84 20.11
C PRO A 121 -2.05 44.81 19.14
N VAL A 122 -1.75 43.61 19.64
CA VAL A 122 -1.37 42.47 18.79
C VAL A 122 -2.64 41.71 18.43
N ILE A 123 -2.93 41.60 17.13
CA ILE A 123 -4.20 41.08 16.60
C ILE A 123 -4.05 39.80 15.79
N ALA A 124 -2.82 39.39 15.46
CA ALA A 124 -2.55 38.16 14.74
C ALA A 124 -1.19 37.59 15.11
N PHE A 125 -1.06 36.26 15.01
CA PHE A 125 0.22 35.57 15.05
C PHE A 125 0.31 34.61 13.87
N GLY A 126 1.50 34.51 13.26
CA GLY A 126 1.83 33.52 12.25
C GLY A 126 3.01 32.67 12.72
N VAL A 127 2.83 31.35 12.83
CA VAL A 127 3.88 30.43 13.29
C VAL A 127 4.60 29.82 12.10
N LYS A 128 5.94 29.90 12.11
CA LYS A 128 6.79 29.34 11.05
C LYS A 128 7.47 28.04 11.49
N SER A 129 7.99 28.01 12.71
CA SER A 129 8.72 26.85 13.24
C SER A 129 8.61 26.78 14.76
N SER A 130 9.39 25.92 15.42
CA SER A 130 9.45 25.82 16.87
C SER A 130 10.04 27.06 17.56
N SER A 131 10.75 27.94 16.84
CA SER A 131 11.33 29.16 17.40
C SER A 131 11.02 30.43 16.60
N GLU A 132 10.37 30.31 15.45
CA GLU A 132 10.19 31.43 14.53
C GLU A 132 8.70 31.75 14.35
N LEU A 133 8.33 33.01 14.52
CA LEU A 133 6.96 33.50 14.44
C LEU A 133 6.87 35.00 14.13
N PHE A 134 5.68 35.39 13.68
CA PHE A 134 5.33 36.75 13.34
C PHE A 134 4.17 37.24 14.21
N ALA A 135 4.14 38.54 14.49
CA ALA A 135 3.04 39.22 15.17
C ALA A 135 2.51 40.34 14.27
N GLY A 136 1.22 40.30 13.95
CA GLY A 136 0.51 41.38 13.28
C GLY A 136 -0.09 42.33 14.31
N MET A 137 0.16 43.63 14.14
CA MET A 137 -0.28 44.68 15.04
C MET A 137 -1.37 45.53 14.41
N LEU A 138 -2.22 46.09 15.26
CA LEU A 138 -3.12 47.16 14.88
C LEU A 138 -2.30 48.46 14.70
N PHE A 139 -2.43 49.10 13.54
CA PHE A 139 -1.77 50.37 13.16
C PHE A 139 -0.22 50.37 13.04
N ASN A 140 0.51 49.41 13.63
CA ASN A 140 1.98 49.43 13.70
C ASN A 140 2.68 48.29 12.92
N GLY A 141 1.97 47.67 11.99
CA GLY A 141 2.51 46.75 11.00
C GLY A 141 2.73 45.33 11.53
N ALA A 142 3.85 44.72 11.20
CA ALA A 142 4.19 43.35 11.61
C ALA A 142 5.62 43.26 12.15
N TYR A 143 5.79 42.36 13.11
CA TYR A 143 7.06 42.06 13.75
C TYR A 143 7.41 40.59 13.56
N HIS A 144 8.69 40.28 13.52
CA HIS A 144 9.23 38.93 13.37
C HIS A 144 10.18 38.60 14.52
N SER A 145 10.10 37.37 15.02
CA SER A 145 11.01 36.82 16.01
C SER A 145 11.52 35.47 15.55
N THR A 146 12.82 35.22 15.76
CA THR A 146 13.52 33.99 15.39
C THR A 146 13.98 33.17 16.62
N ASP A 147 13.74 33.68 17.83
CA ASP A 147 14.27 33.18 19.10
C ASP A 147 13.17 32.82 20.11
N SER A 148 12.03 32.33 19.60
CA SER A 148 10.84 32.00 20.38
C SER A 148 10.25 33.19 21.12
N GLY A 149 10.25 34.37 20.49
CA GLY A 149 9.62 35.58 21.00
C GLY A 149 10.38 36.30 22.12
N LEU A 150 11.70 36.09 22.22
CA LEU A 150 12.55 36.81 23.18
C LEU A 150 12.93 38.19 22.64
N THR A 151 13.20 38.30 21.34
CA THR A 151 13.45 39.56 20.64
C THR A 151 12.59 39.67 19.39
N TRP A 152 12.23 40.90 19.02
CA TRP A 152 11.38 41.18 17.86
C TRP A 152 11.94 42.32 17.01
N SER A 153 11.86 42.16 15.69
CA SER A 153 12.18 43.21 14.72
C SER A 153 10.95 43.56 13.90
N GLN A 154 10.69 44.86 13.71
CA GLN A 154 9.61 45.32 12.83
C GLN A 154 9.97 45.05 11.37
N THR A 155 9.09 44.39 10.62
CA THR A 155 9.30 43.98 9.22
C THR A 155 8.31 44.64 8.25
N ILE A 156 7.15 45.06 8.74
CA ILE A 156 6.16 45.90 8.07
C ILE A 156 5.83 47.04 9.03
N GLY A 157 5.74 48.28 8.55
CA GLY A 157 5.46 49.45 9.39
C GLY A 157 4.25 50.25 8.92
N ASN A 158 3.66 51.02 9.83
CA ASN A 158 2.62 52.03 9.57
C ASN A 158 1.33 51.53 8.89
N GLU A 159 0.89 50.30 9.19
CA GLU A 159 -0.43 49.81 8.78
C GLU A 159 -0.96 48.75 9.75
N THR A 160 -2.23 48.37 9.67
CA THR A 160 -2.73 47.19 10.38
C THR A 160 -2.38 45.91 9.63
N VAL A 161 -1.85 44.89 10.30
CA VAL A 161 -1.64 43.56 9.72
C VAL A 161 -2.58 42.54 10.38
N ASN A 162 -3.62 42.13 9.65
CA ASN A 162 -4.72 41.30 10.16
C ASN A 162 -4.40 39.80 10.25
N ALA A 163 -3.47 39.31 9.43
CA ALA A 163 -3.12 37.90 9.40
C ALA A 163 -1.73 37.70 8.80
N VAL A 164 -1.03 36.67 9.28
CA VAL A 164 0.26 36.23 8.73
C VAL A 164 0.26 34.71 8.61
N VAL A 165 0.69 34.17 7.47
CA VAL A 165 0.83 32.73 7.25
C VAL A 165 2.13 32.41 6.52
N VAL A 166 2.66 31.21 6.74
CA VAL A 166 3.86 30.70 6.07
C VAL A 166 3.49 29.52 5.20
N SER A 167 3.86 29.59 3.92
CA SER A 167 3.66 28.50 2.96
C SER A 167 4.53 27.29 3.31
N PRO A 168 3.95 26.09 3.49
CA PRO A 168 4.70 24.90 3.89
C PRO A 168 5.59 24.35 2.78
N THR A 169 5.31 24.67 1.51
CA THR A 169 6.03 24.09 0.36
C THR A 169 7.30 24.85 -0.02
N ASN A 170 7.42 26.11 0.37
CA ASN A 170 8.52 26.98 -0.04
C ASN A 170 8.99 27.98 1.01
N GLY A 171 8.34 28.04 2.19
CA GLY A 171 8.73 28.93 3.27
C GLY A 171 8.39 30.41 3.09
N ASN A 172 7.72 30.79 1.98
CA ASN A 172 7.31 32.18 1.77
C ASN A 172 6.29 32.61 2.82
N VAL A 173 6.39 33.85 3.27
CA VAL A 173 5.52 34.46 4.26
C VAL A 173 4.56 35.41 3.56
N PHE A 174 3.28 35.34 3.94
CA PHE A 174 2.23 36.21 3.45
C PHE A 174 1.62 36.98 4.61
N ALA A 175 1.43 38.29 4.42
CA ALA A 175 0.83 39.16 5.41
C ALA A 175 -0.36 39.90 4.78
N ALA A 176 -1.48 39.97 5.49
CA ALA A 176 -2.66 40.71 5.08
C ALA A 176 -2.67 42.10 5.72
N GLY A 177 -2.23 43.10 4.96
CA GLY A 177 -2.23 44.51 5.33
C GLY A 177 -3.57 45.18 5.03
N GLU A 178 -3.99 46.10 5.90
CA GLU A 178 -5.20 46.90 5.68
C GLU A 178 -5.03 47.89 4.52
N ILE A 179 -3.82 48.46 4.34
CA ILE A 179 -3.55 49.45 3.28
C ILE A 179 -2.92 48.78 2.07
N SER A 180 -1.95 47.89 2.30
CA SER A 180 -1.15 47.30 1.23
C SER A 180 -1.80 46.10 0.52
N GLY A 181 -2.94 45.63 1.02
CA GLY A 181 -3.56 44.37 0.60
C GLY A 181 -2.75 43.16 1.07
N ILE A 182 -2.66 42.10 0.26
CA ILE A 182 -1.82 40.94 0.57
C ILE A 182 -0.38 41.20 0.12
N LEU A 183 0.56 41.13 1.06
CA LEU A 183 2.00 41.22 0.84
C LEU A 183 2.64 39.81 0.90
N ARG A 184 3.74 39.62 0.18
CA ARG A 184 4.55 38.40 0.16
C ARG A 184 6.03 38.70 0.38
N SER A 185 6.70 37.89 1.20
CA SER A 185 8.15 37.86 1.36
C SER A 185 8.67 36.41 1.26
N THR A 186 9.90 36.22 0.79
CA THR A 186 10.55 34.90 0.74
C THR A 186 11.18 34.49 2.07
N THR A 187 11.47 35.46 2.92
CA THR A 187 12.15 35.25 4.20
C THR A 187 11.25 35.57 5.39
N GLY A 188 10.26 36.44 5.20
CA GLY A 188 9.53 37.10 6.29
C GLY A 188 10.14 38.46 6.67
N GLU A 189 11.19 38.87 5.96
CA GLU A 189 11.87 40.17 6.10
C GLU A 189 11.68 41.01 4.83
N PRO A 190 11.95 42.33 4.87
CA PRO A 190 11.98 43.16 3.68
C PRO A 190 12.96 42.63 2.60
N PRO A 191 12.65 42.79 1.30
CA PRO A 191 11.50 43.50 0.76
C PRO A 191 10.22 42.66 0.79
N TRP A 192 9.12 43.30 1.20
CA TRP A 192 7.78 42.79 1.01
C TRP A 192 7.25 43.26 -0.34
N ILE A 193 6.73 42.33 -1.13
CA ILE A 193 6.22 42.60 -2.48
C ILE A 193 4.69 42.44 -2.47
N PRO A 194 3.92 43.38 -3.04
CA PRO A 194 2.48 43.21 -3.20
C PRO A 194 2.14 41.95 -4.00
N SER A 195 1.32 41.09 -3.41
CA SER A 195 0.73 39.91 -4.03
C SER A 195 -0.65 40.25 -4.62
N ASP A 196 -1.46 41.02 -3.90
CA ASP A 196 -2.70 41.61 -4.40
C ASP A 196 -3.04 42.87 -3.58
N THR A 197 -3.09 44.04 -4.21
CA THR A 197 -3.34 45.32 -3.52
C THR A 197 -4.81 45.61 -3.26
N SER A 198 -5.72 44.80 -3.81
CA SER A 198 -7.18 44.99 -3.70
C SER A 198 -7.84 44.05 -2.68
N LEU A 199 -7.16 42.97 -2.31
CA LEU A 199 -7.66 41.99 -1.35
C LEU A 199 -7.30 42.39 0.09
N HIS A 200 -8.28 42.97 0.78
CA HIS A 200 -8.19 43.28 2.20
C HIS A 200 -8.64 42.07 3.04
N ALA A 201 -7.75 41.09 3.16
CA ALA A 201 -8.01 39.87 3.91
C ALA A 201 -7.97 40.13 5.43
N VAL A 202 -8.89 39.49 6.16
CA VAL A 202 -8.93 39.48 7.63
C VAL A 202 -8.41 38.17 8.22
N SER A 203 -8.29 37.12 7.41
CA SER A 203 -7.70 35.84 7.80
C SER A 203 -6.93 35.22 6.63
N LEU A 204 -5.85 34.51 6.94
CA LEU A 204 -5.05 33.75 5.98
C LEU A 204 -4.85 32.32 6.51
N THR A 205 -4.86 31.34 5.61
CA THR A 205 -4.44 29.97 5.93
C THR A 205 -3.81 29.31 4.71
N THR A 206 -3.16 28.17 4.90
CA THR A 206 -2.51 27.41 3.83
C THR A 206 -2.70 25.92 4.02
N ASN A 207 -2.58 25.15 2.93
CA ASN A 207 -2.61 23.70 2.97
C ASN A 207 -1.26 23.10 2.53
N GLU A 208 -1.09 21.80 2.75
CA GLU A 208 0.11 21.04 2.36
C GLU A 208 0.42 21.06 0.86
N ALA A 209 -0.58 21.35 0.02
CA ALA A 209 -0.39 21.51 -1.43
C ALA A 209 0.20 22.88 -1.81
N GLY A 210 0.42 23.78 -0.85
CA GLY A 210 0.94 25.13 -1.08
C GLY A 210 -0.12 26.13 -1.57
N HIS A 211 -1.40 25.79 -1.50
CA HIS A 211 -2.47 26.77 -1.74
C HIS A 211 -2.56 27.71 -0.55
N ILE A 212 -2.88 28.97 -0.81
CA ILE A 212 -3.11 29.97 0.24
C ILE A 212 -4.52 30.49 0.06
N PHE A 213 -5.24 30.58 1.17
CA PHE A 213 -6.63 31.03 1.23
C PHE A 213 -6.71 32.31 2.03
N ALA A 214 -7.41 33.29 1.48
CA ALA A 214 -7.66 34.58 2.10
C ALA A 214 -9.15 34.72 2.41
N GLY A 215 -9.49 34.90 3.68
CA GLY A 215 -10.82 35.25 4.12
C GLY A 215 -10.96 36.76 4.08
N VAL A 216 -11.88 37.26 3.28
CA VAL A 216 -12.06 38.70 3.01
C VAL A 216 -13.37 39.16 3.64
N MET A 217 -13.35 40.36 4.22
CA MET A 217 -14.54 40.96 4.80
C MET A 217 -15.60 41.20 3.71
N PHE A 218 -16.81 40.69 3.91
CA PHE A 218 -17.95 40.79 2.98
C PHE A 218 -17.74 40.22 1.56
N ALA A 219 -16.60 39.59 1.24
CA ALA A 219 -16.30 39.05 -0.10
C ALA A 219 -16.00 37.53 -0.12
N GLY A 220 -16.13 36.85 1.02
CA GLY A 220 -15.94 35.40 1.12
C GLY A 220 -14.47 34.99 1.13
N VAL A 221 -14.12 33.93 0.39
CA VAL A 221 -12.77 33.36 0.32
C VAL A 221 -12.17 33.57 -1.06
N TYR A 222 -10.90 33.96 -1.10
CA TYR A 222 -10.06 33.95 -2.30
C TYR A 222 -8.96 32.90 -2.14
N ARG A 223 -8.48 32.34 -3.25
CA ARG A 223 -7.40 31.34 -3.26
C ARG A 223 -6.36 31.68 -4.30
N THR A 224 -5.10 31.46 -3.95
CA THR A 224 -3.99 31.34 -4.91
C THR A 224 -3.45 29.91 -4.94
N THR A 225 -3.04 29.45 -6.13
CA THR A 225 -2.32 28.17 -6.35
C THR A 225 -0.97 28.35 -7.02
N ASP A 226 -0.59 29.59 -7.28
CA ASP A 226 0.64 29.98 -7.96
C ASP A 226 1.48 30.88 -7.06
N ASN A 227 1.42 30.59 -5.75
CA ASN A 227 2.27 31.21 -4.73
C ASN A 227 2.07 32.75 -4.66
N GLY A 228 0.80 33.17 -4.73
CA GLY A 228 0.40 34.57 -4.62
C GLY A 228 0.66 35.41 -5.86
N THR A 229 0.79 34.78 -7.03
CA THR A 229 0.92 35.54 -8.29
C THR A 229 -0.46 35.95 -8.80
N THR A 230 -1.46 35.08 -8.66
CA THR A 230 -2.85 35.39 -8.95
C THR A 230 -3.78 34.86 -7.86
N TRP A 231 -4.88 35.59 -7.63
CA TRP A 231 -5.91 35.24 -6.68
C TRP A 231 -7.27 35.09 -7.38
N GLN A 232 -7.99 34.03 -7.05
CA GLN A 232 -9.29 33.74 -7.65
C GLN A 232 -10.36 33.60 -6.56
N PRO A 233 -11.60 34.05 -6.81
CA PRO A 233 -12.72 33.80 -5.90
C PRO A 233 -12.92 32.29 -5.68
N ALA A 234 -13.08 31.91 -4.43
CA ALA A 234 -13.24 30.53 -3.96
C ALA A 234 -14.40 30.45 -2.96
N SER A 235 -15.53 31.08 -3.29
CA SER A 235 -16.68 31.31 -2.37
C SER A 235 -17.94 30.52 -2.73
N VAL A 236 -17.90 29.59 -3.68
CA VAL A 236 -19.10 28.88 -4.14
C VAL A 236 -19.71 28.07 -2.98
N GLY A 237 -20.97 28.36 -2.62
CA GLY A 237 -21.67 27.73 -1.50
C GLY A 237 -21.53 28.44 -0.15
N LEU A 238 -20.72 29.51 -0.07
CA LEU A 238 -20.76 30.44 1.06
C LEU A 238 -21.92 31.44 0.91
N PRO A 239 -22.48 31.96 2.01
CA PRO A 239 -23.50 33.00 1.95
C PRO A 239 -22.97 34.28 1.29
N SER A 240 -23.83 34.97 0.53
CA SER A 240 -23.51 36.27 -0.06
C SER A 240 -23.19 37.31 1.03
N PHE A 241 -22.23 38.19 0.75
CA PHE A 241 -21.78 39.24 1.68
C PHE A 241 -21.30 38.72 3.05
N THR A 242 -20.86 37.45 3.13
CA THR A 242 -20.34 36.90 4.38
C THR A 242 -18.93 37.41 4.68
N THR A 243 -18.67 37.68 5.95
CA THR A 243 -17.31 37.88 6.47
C THR A 243 -16.73 36.54 6.89
N VAL A 244 -15.51 36.25 6.43
CA VAL A 244 -14.75 35.05 6.80
C VAL A 244 -13.73 35.41 7.86
N ARG A 245 -14.10 35.22 9.13
CA ARG A 245 -13.34 35.71 10.29
C ARG A 245 -12.10 34.89 10.60
N SER A 246 -12.16 33.59 10.32
CA SER A 246 -11.03 32.68 10.55
C SER A 246 -11.10 31.53 9.56
N LEU A 247 -9.93 31.14 9.08
CA LEU A 247 -9.73 30.00 8.20
C LEU A 247 -8.72 29.06 8.84
N VAL A 248 -9.01 27.76 8.82
CA VAL A 248 -8.04 26.73 9.18
C VAL A 248 -8.11 25.58 8.20
N VAL A 249 -6.98 24.89 8.05
CA VAL A 249 -6.88 23.67 7.26
C VAL A 249 -6.58 22.51 8.20
N ASN A 250 -7.30 21.40 8.03
CA ASN A 250 -6.99 20.17 8.76
C ASN A 250 -5.90 19.35 8.03
N GLY A 251 -5.38 18.31 8.67
CA GLY A 251 -4.36 17.44 8.05
C GLY A 251 -4.83 16.65 6.81
N THR A 252 -6.07 16.79 6.37
CA THR A 252 -6.59 16.20 5.12
C THR A 252 -6.71 17.22 3.98
N GLY A 253 -6.30 18.47 4.21
CA GLY A 253 -6.40 19.57 3.26
C GLY A 253 -7.80 20.17 3.14
N HIS A 254 -8.74 19.78 4.01
CA HIS A 254 -10.04 20.44 4.07
C HIS A 254 -9.93 21.80 4.73
N VAL A 255 -10.59 22.78 4.13
CA VAL A 255 -10.59 24.15 4.62
C VAL A 255 -11.88 24.37 5.38
N PHE A 256 -11.78 24.94 6.57
CA PHE A 256 -12.91 25.37 7.39
C PHE A 256 -12.91 26.88 7.46
N ALA A 257 -14.09 27.47 7.27
CA ALA A 257 -14.32 28.91 7.32
C ALA A 257 -15.31 29.22 8.45
N ALA A 258 -14.87 30.01 9.43
CA ALA A 258 -15.74 30.61 10.43
C ALA A 258 -16.31 31.91 9.87
N THR A 259 -17.63 32.03 9.96
CA THR A 259 -18.38 33.15 9.41
C THR A 259 -19.39 33.70 10.42
N ASP A 260 -20.07 34.78 10.06
CA ASP A 260 -21.23 35.29 10.81
C ASP A 260 -22.50 34.43 10.62
N SER A 261 -22.45 33.41 9.75
CA SER A 261 -23.56 32.49 9.44
C SER A 261 -23.23 31.01 9.73
N GLY A 262 -22.21 30.77 10.55
CA GLY A 262 -21.78 29.46 11.02
C GLY A 262 -20.40 29.06 10.50
N VAL A 263 -20.08 27.77 10.64
CA VAL A 263 -18.89 27.16 10.03
C VAL A 263 -19.27 26.51 8.70
N PHE A 264 -18.43 26.73 7.68
CA PHE A 264 -18.50 26.06 6.39
C PHE A 264 -17.23 25.25 6.16
N ARG A 265 -17.36 24.10 5.49
CA ARG A 265 -16.24 23.22 5.13
C ARG A 265 -16.16 23.04 3.63
N SER A 266 -14.94 23.10 3.10
CA SER A 266 -14.61 22.69 1.75
C SER A 266 -13.73 21.45 1.78
N THR A 267 -14.12 20.43 1.01
CA THR A 267 -13.33 19.19 0.83
C THR A 267 -12.55 19.16 -0.47
N ASN A 268 -12.64 20.22 -1.27
CA ASN A 268 -12.06 20.35 -2.61
C ASN A 268 -11.27 21.65 -2.77
N ASN A 269 -10.46 22.01 -1.75
CA ASN A 269 -9.57 23.17 -1.78
C ASN A 269 -10.29 24.49 -2.09
N GLY A 270 -11.44 24.74 -1.48
CA GLY A 270 -12.19 25.99 -1.62
C GLY A 270 -13.05 26.11 -2.89
N SER A 271 -13.07 25.10 -3.76
CA SER A 271 -13.89 25.14 -4.98
C SER A 271 -15.40 25.12 -4.68
N SER A 272 -15.82 24.44 -3.61
CA SER A 272 -17.19 24.53 -3.09
C SER A 272 -17.21 24.34 -1.57
N TRP A 273 -18.20 24.95 -0.93
CA TRP A 273 -18.40 24.96 0.51
C TRP A 273 -19.77 24.43 0.89
N PHE A 274 -19.82 23.69 2.00
CA PHE A 274 -21.05 23.19 2.59
C PHE A 274 -21.12 23.61 4.06
N SER A 275 -22.33 23.89 4.55
CA SER A 275 -22.51 24.20 5.97
C SER A 275 -22.06 23.01 6.82
N ALA A 276 -21.19 23.30 7.77
CA ALA A 276 -20.67 22.38 8.77
C ALA A 276 -21.05 22.87 10.17
N SER A 277 -22.23 23.48 10.33
CA SER A 277 -22.63 24.19 11.56
C SER A 277 -23.47 23.38 12.55
N SER A 278 -23.80 22.12 12.21
CA SER A 278 -24.64 21.27 13.07
C SER A 278 -24.01 21.08 14.45
N GLY A 279 -24.76 21.38 15.51
CA GLY A 279 -24.30 21.29 16.91
C GLY A 279 -23.74 22.60 17.51
N LEU A 280 -23.60 23.66 16.71
CA LEU A 280 -23.31 25.00 17.22
C LEU A 280 -24.59 25.65 17.77
N ALA A 281 -24.51 26.33 18.91
CA ALA A 281 -25.65 27.10 19.45
C ALA A 281 -25.68 28.55 18.96
N THR A 282 -24.66 28.99 18.21
CA THR A 282 -24.57 30.31 17.59
C THR A 282 -24.13 30.21 16.13
N ASN A 283 -24.60 31.14 15.31
CA ASN A 283 -24.14 31.30 13.94
C ASN A 283 -22.90 32.19 13.84
N ARG A 284 -22.63 33.03 14.86
CA ARG A 284 -21.48 33.93 14.81
C ARG A 284 -20.25 33.22 15.34
N ILE A 285 -19.39 32.74 14.44
CA ILE A 285 -18.14 32.06 14.78
C ILE A 285 -16.97 32.98 14.45
N LEU A 286 -16.13 33.25 15.45
CA LEU A 286 -15.09 34.28 15.37
C LEU A 286 -13.71 33.68 15.10
N SER A 287 -13.43 32.50 15.66
CA SER A 287 -12.12 31.86 15.54
C SER A 287 -12.23 30.38 15.32
N LEU A 288 -11.27 29.82 14.59
CA LEU A 288 -11.05 28.39 14.49
C LEU A 288 -9.64 28.05 14.96
N GLY A 289 -9.49 26.91 15.62
CA GLY A 289 -8.22 26.32 16.01
C GLY A 289 -8.20 24.83 15.67
N MET A 290 -7.02 24.31 15.32
CA MET A 290 -6.84 22.88 15.02
C MET A 290 -5.92 22.27 16.08
N GLY A 291 -6.35 21.17 16.70
CA GLY A 291 -5.50 20.35 17.55
C GLY A 291 -4.70 19.34 16.76
N LEU A 292 -3.52 18.96 17.28
CA LEU A 292 -2.71 17.86 16.74
C LEU A 292 -3.40 16.50 16.88
N ASP A 293 -4.34 16.40 17.82
CA ASP A 293 -5.28 15.29 17.99
C ASP A 293 -6.29 15.16 16.83
N GLY A 294 -6.32 16.15 15.93
CA GLY A 294 -7.17 16.17 14.75
C GLY A 294 -8.54 16.78 14.97
N TYR A 295 -8.84 17.24 16.18
CA TYR A 295 -10.09 17.93 16.47
C TYR A 295 -10.01 19.39 16.05
N ALA A 296 -11.08 19.88 15.44
CA ALA A 296 -11.26 21.31 15.20
C ALA A 296 -11.97 21.93 16.40
N TYR A 297 -11.61 23.17 16.72
CA TYR A 297 -12.22 23.96 17.77
C TYR A 297 -12.74 25.28 17.20
N ALA A 298 -13.97 25.66 17.56
CA ALA A 298 -14.60 26.89 17.11
C ALA A 298 -14.95 27.77 18.29
N GLY A 299 -14.51 29.03 18.24
CA GLY A 299 -14.86 30.07 19.20
C GLY A 299 -16.10 30.83 18.74
N GLY A 300 -17.16 30.77 19.54
CA GLY A 300 -18.44 31.41 19.25
C GLY A 300 -18.57 32.82 19.82
N GLY A 301 -19.42 33.63 19.18
CA GLY A 301 -19.84 34.94 19.67
C GLY A 301 -20.83 34.87 20.84
N ASP A 302 -21.22 33.67 21.25
CA ASP A 302 -21.95 33.38 22.48
C ASP A 302 -21.02 33.16 23.69
N GLY A 303 -19.70 33.19 23.48
CA GLY A 303 -18.72 32.89 24.52
C GLY A 303 -18.51 31.40 24.74
N LEU A 304 -18.84 30.53 23.78
CA LEU A 304 -18.58 29.10 23.90
C LEU A 304 -17.48 28.66 22.94
N VAL A 305 -16.70 27.67 23.38
CA VAL A 305 -15.83 26.88 22.52
C VAL A 305 -16.52 25.56 22.21
N TYR A 306 -16.55 25.22 20.93
CA TYR A 306 -17.07 23.99 20.40
C TYR A 306 -15.93 23.14 19.87
N ARG A 307 -15.96 21.83 20.11
CA ARG A 307 -15.04 20.85 19.53
C ARG A 307 -15.76 20.01 18.48
N SER A 308 -15.09 19.60 17.41
CA SER A 308 -15.65 18.62 16.48
C SER A 308 -15.99 17.29 17.19
N ASN A 309 -17.02 16.58 16.70
CA ASN A 309 -17.50 15.30 17.24
C ASN A 309 -16.61 14.09 16.87
N GLY A 310 -15.57 14.33 16.07
CA GLY A 310 -14.57 13.33 15.73
C GLY A 310 -13.29 14.01 15.25
N THR A 311 -12.22 13.23 15.15
CA THR A 311 -11.02 13.71 14.46
C THR A 311 -11.41 14.02 13.02
N THR A 312 -10.80 15.06 12.47
CA THR A 312 -10.95 15.43 11.05
C THR A 312 -9.79 14.89 10.21
N LEU A 313 -8.86 14.13 10.82
CA LEU A 313 -7.67 13.57 10.18
C LEU A 313 -7.97 12.23 9.48
N ILE A 314 -7.24 11.97 8.39
CA ILE A 314 -7.10 10.64 7.78
C ILE A 314 -5.98 9.87 8.46
N PRO A 315 -6.02 8.53 8.47
CA PRO A 315 -4.91 7.73 8.97
C PRO A 315 -3.63 7.94 8.13
N PRO A 316 -2.43 7.76 8.71
CA PRO A 316 -1.19 7.66 7.93
C PRO A 316 -1.21 6.41 7.03
N SER A 317 -0.26 6.29 6.09
CA SER A 317 -0.16 5.06 5.28
C SER A 317 0.33 3.87 6.12
N PRO A 318 -0.20 2.65 5.87
CA PRO A 318 0.19 1.47 6.64
C PRO A 318 1.60 1.00 6.28
N LEU A 319 2.35 0.52 7.28
CA LEU A 319 3.63 -0.14 7.05
C LEU A 319 3.38 -1.59 6.61
N LEU A 320 3.85 -1.95 5.42
CA LEU A 320 3.78 -3.34 4.95
C LEU A 320 4.74 -4.23 5.77
N VAL A 321 4.29 -5.42 6.16
CA VAL A 321 5.02 -6.31 7.06
C VAL A 321 5.51 -7.55 6.33
N ALA A 322 4.59 -8.35 5.75
CA ALA A 322 4.92 -9.62 5.11
C ALA A 322 4.15 -9.82 3.80
N PRO A 323 4.76 -10.40 2.76
CA PRO A 323 6.17 -10.84 2.72
C PRO A 323 7.16 -9.65 2.72
N PRO A 324 8.44 -9.89 3.08
CA PRO A 324 9.51 -8.90 2.93
C PRO A 324 9.61 -8.41 1.48
N ASN A 325 10.12 -7.19 1.27
CA ASN A 325 10.31 -6.67 -0.08
C ASN A 325 11.32 -7.52 -0.86
N GLY A 326 10.97 -7.94 -2.08
CA GLY A 326 11.81 -8.80 -2.91
C GLY A 326 11.84 -10.26 -2.47
N ALA A 327 10.90 -10.72 -1.63
CA ALA A 327 10.87 -12.11 -1.19
C ALA A 327 10.66 -13.08 -2.38
N GLY A 328 11.55 -14.07 -2.51
CA GLY A 328 11.45 -15.09 -3.56
C GLY A 328 10.72 -16.36 -3.13
N ASN A 329 10.37 -17.20 -4.12
CA ASN A 329 9.85 -18.57 -3.93
C ASN A 329 8.62 -18.65 -2.99
N GLN A 330 7.74 -17.66 -3.05
CA GLN A 330 6.54 -17.64 -2.23
C GLN A 330 5.48 -18.60 -2.79
N PRO A 331 4.66 -19.24 -1.94
CA PRO A 331 3.57 -20.08 -2.42
C PRO A 331 2.55 -19.26 -3.22
N THR A 332 1.83 -19.92 -4.12
CA THR A 332 0.79 -19.28 -4.94
C THR A 332 -0.45 -18.88 -4.13
N VAL A 333 -0.56 -19.34 -2.88
CA VAL A 333 -1.55 -18.87 -1.89
C VAL A 333 -0.78 -18.44 -0.65
N LEU A 334 -0.84 -17.15 -0.30
CA LEU A 334 -0.09 -16.59 0.82
C LEU A 334 -0.85 -15.43 1.50
N PRO A 335 -0.64 -15.19 2.80
CA PRO A 335 -1.17 -14.01 3.46
C PRO A 335 -0.26 -12.79 3.21
N LEU A 336 -0.84 -11.69 2.75
CA LEU A 336 -0.22 -10.37 2.78
C LEU A 336 -0.59 -9.68 4.11
N ARG A 337 0.37 -9.05 4.77
CA ARG A 337 0.20 -8.45 6.12
C ARG A 337 0.79 -7.05 6.20
N TRP A 338 0.11 -6.16 6.91
CA TRP A 338 0.56 -4.79 7.21
C TRP A 338 0.37 -4.44 8.70
N GLY A 339 0.88 -3.30 9.13
CA GLY A 339 0.78 -2.83 10.51
C GLY A 339 -0.56 -2.17 10.81
N ILE A 340 -0.99 -2.25 12.07
CA ILE A 340 -2.10 -1.43 12.58
C ILE A 340 -1.73 0.05 12.37
N THR A 341 -2.71 0.84 11.96
CA THR A 341 -2.52 2.23 11.61
C THR A 341 -3.42 3.08 12.49
N ASN A 342 -2.85 4.06 13.19
CA ASN A 342 -3.63 4.96 14.04
C ASN A 342 -4.74 5.63 13.22
N LEU A 343 -5.92 5.83 13.82
CA LEU A 343 -7.11 6.41 13.19
C LEU A 343 -7.75 5.60 12.04
N ALA A 344 -7.22 4.43 11.67
CA ALA A 344 -7.77 3.61 10.59
C ALA A 344 -8.95 2.73 11.07
N THR A 345 -10.02 2.68 10.28
CA THR A 345 -11.15 1.75 10.50
C THR A 345 -11.28 0.72 9.37
N LEU A 346 -10.60 0.93 8.24
CA LEU A 346 -10.52 0.00 7.12
C LEU A 346 -9.24 0.19 6.30
N TYR A 347 -9.00 -0.73 5.37
CA TYR A 347 -7.83 -0.83 4.52
C TYR A 347 -8.21 -1.14 3.07
N HIS A 348 -7.37 -0.67 2.15
CA HIS A 348 -7.47 -0.97 0.74
C HIS A 348 -6.16 -1.60 0.26
N LEU A 349 -6.24 -2.87 -0.14
CA LEU A 349 -5.14 -3.67 -0.65
C LEU A 349 -5.22 -3.76 -2.18
N GLN A 350 -4.09 -3.52 -2.83
CA GLN A 350 -3.90 -3.76 -4.26
C GLN A 350 -2.73 -4.72 -4.49
N VAL A 351 -2.94 -5.68 -5.41
CA VAL A 351 -1.91 -6.60 -5.91
C VAL A 351 -1.95 -6.58 -7.43
N SER A 352 -0.80 -6.54 -8.08
CA SER A 352 -0.65 -6.34 -9.53
C SER A 352 0.58 -7.09 -10.05
N THR A 353 0.55 -7.52 -11.31
CA THR A 353 1.77 -7.97 -12.03
C THR A 353 2.51 -6.82 -12.71
N ASP A 354 1.91 -5.63 -12.74
CA ASP A 354 2.48 -4.40 -13.28
C ASP A 354 2.83 -3.43 -12.13
N PRO A 355 4.07 -2.89 -12.07
CA PRO A 355 4.47 -1.92 -11.05
C PRO A 355 3.65 -0.63 -11.06
N SER A 356 2.99 -0.29 -12.18
CA SER A 356 2.13 0.90 -12.28
C SER A 356 0.71 0.67 -11.75
N PHE A 357 0.39 -0.56 -11.34
CA PHE A 357 -0.94 -0.96 -10.84
C PHE A 357 -2.08 -0.69 -11.84
N THR A 358 -1.80 -0.81 -13.15
CA THR A 358 -2.83 -0.64 -14.20
C THR A 358 -3.67 -1.90 -14.42
N SER A 359 -3.12 -3.08 -14.09
CA SER A 359 -3.81 -4.37 -14.16
C SER A 359 -3.79 -5.05 -12.80
N LEU A 360 -4.91 -5.01 -12.10
CA LEU A 360 -5.02 -5.48 -10.72
C LEU A 360 -5.46 -6.95 -10.67
N VAL A 361 -4.70 -7.73 -9.92
CA VAL A 361 -5.00 -9.12 -9.55
C VAL A 361 -5.89 -9.15 -8.31
N VAL A 362 -5.64 -8.22 -7.38
CA VAL A 362 -6.49 -7.97 -6.20
C VAL A 362 -6.71 -6.48 -6.06
N ASN A 363 -7.95 -6.09 -5.76
CA ASN A 363 -8.35 -4.72 -5.46
C ASN A 363 -9.48 -4.78 -4.42
N ASP A 364 -9.11 -4.76 -3.14
CA ASP A 364 -10.06 -4.97 -2.03
C ASP A 364 -9.98 -3.79 -1.06
N SER A 365 -11.01 -2.94 -1.06
CA SER A 365 -11.12 -1.76 -0.21
C SER A 365 -12.03 -1.96 1.01
N THR A 366 -12.37 -3.20 1.35
CA THR A 366 -13.35 -3.51 2.42
C THR A 366 -12.71 -4.09 3.69
N LEU A 367 -11.38 -4.19 3.70
CA LEU A 367 -10.63 -4.92 4.71
C LEU A 367 -10.62 -4.15 6.04
N VAL A 368 -11.01 -4.80 7.15
CA VAL A 368 -10.91 -4.22 8.50
C VAL A 368 -9.73 -4.79 9.28
N ASP A 369 -9.26 -5.98 8.90
CA ASP A 369 -8.08 -6.61 9.45
C ASP A 369 -6.79 -6.11 8.79
N THR A 370 -5.65 -6.40 9.42
CA THR A 370 -4.32 -6.06 8.91
C THR A 370 -3.66 -7.19 8.10
N SER A 371 -4.46 -8.14 7.62
CA SER A 371 -3.99 -9.22 6.76
C SER A 371 -5.05 -9.73 5.80
N ARG A 372 -4.62 -10.22 4.63
CA ARG A 372 -5.49 -10.83 3.62
C ARG A 372 -4.79 -12.01 2.96
N LEU A 373 -5.45 -13.17 2.94
CA LEU A 373 -5.01 -14.32 2.13
C LEU A 373 -5.28 -14.05 0.65
N VAL A 374 -4.25 -14.19 -0.19
CA VAL A 374 -4.29 -13.91 -1.63
C VAL A 374 -3.86 -15.14 -2.41
N GLY A 375 -4.61 -15.48 -3.47
CA GLY A 375 -4.31 -16.59 -4.39
C GLY A 375 -5.56 -17.32 -4.89
N PRO A 376 -5.41 -18.33 -5.78
CA PRO A 376 -4.14 -18.80 -6.33
C PRO A 376 -3.52 -17.84 -7.35
N LEU A 377 -2.22 -17.59 -7.21
CA LEU A 377 -1.39 -16.78 -8.10
C LEU A 377 -0.69 -17.64 -9.17
N LEU A 378 -0.24 -17.01 -10.26
CA LEU A 378 0.54 -17.68 -11.30
C LEU A 378 1.95 -18.00 -10.79
N ASN A 379 2.48 -19.17 -11.16
CA ASN A 379 3.86 -19.55 -10.87
C ASN A 379 4.87 -18.66 -11.62
N SER A 380 6.12 -18.65 -11.16
CA SER A 380 7.23 -17.90 -11.77
C SER A 380 6.92 -16.42 -12.08
N THR A 381 6.03 -15.78 -11.31
CA THR A 381 5.54 -14.42 -11.57
C THR A 381 5.95 -13.45 -10.47
N ILE A 382 6.37 -12.24 -10.86
CA ILE A 382 6.61 -11.12 -9.94
C ILE A 382 5.28 -10.41 -9.67
N TYR A 383 4.94 -10.25 -8.39
CA TYR A 383 3.80 -9.46 -7.95
C TYR A 383 4.25 -8.23 -7.17
N HIS A 384 3.60 -7.11 -7.45
CA HIS A 384 3.69 -5.84 -6.74
C HIS A 384 2.45 -5.68 -5.87
N TRP A 385 2.62 -5.22 -4.64
CA TRP A 385 1.49 -4.98 -3.75
C TRP A 385 1.68 -3.74 -2.88
N ARG A 386 0.57 -3.10 -2.53
CA ARG A 386 0.53 -1.90 -1.68
C ARG A 386 -0.79 -1.85 -0.92
N ALA A 387 -0.79 -1.18 0.23
CA ALA A 387 -1.99 -0.96 1.02
C ALA A 387 -2.12 0.51 1.42
N ARG A 388 -3.36 0.97 1.61
CA ARG A 388 -3.66 2.27 2.23
C ARG A 388 -4.68 2.10 3.35
N ALA A 389 -4.65 2.97 4.33
CA ALA A 389 -5.57 2.97 5.46
C ALA A 389 -6.67 4.01 5.22
N GLY A 390 -7.86 3.76 5.75
CA GLY A 390 -9.01 4.65 5.61
C GLY A 390 -9.84 4.72 6.86
N ASN A 391 -10.56 5.83 6.99
CA ASN A 391 -11.64 6.01 7.96
C ASN A 391 -12.78 6.81 7.34
N SER A 392 -13.76 7.23 8.14
CA SER A 392 -14.88 8.06 7.67
C SER A 392 -14.47 9.40 7.07
N ASN A 393 -13.26 9.89 7.37
CA ASN A 393 -12.73 11.16 6.84
C ASN A 393 -12.01 11.01 5.50
N GLY A 394 -11.62 9.79 5.11
CA GLY A 394 -10.97 9.53 3.84
C GLY A 394 -9.88 8.46 3.91
N TRP A 395 -9.09 8.41 2.85
CA TRP A 395 -8.01 7.43 2.66
C TRP A 395 -6.64 8.10 2.71
N SER A 396 -5.67 7.42 3.34
CA SER A 396 -4.26 7.74 3.23
C SER A 396 -3.78 7.60 1.78
N LEU A 397 -2.58 8.12 1.49
CA LEU A 397 -1.81 7.65 0.32
C LEU A 397 -1.55 6.14 0.45
N PHE A 398 -1.32 5.47 -0.68
CA PHE A 398 -0.79 4.11 -0.65
C PHE A 398 0.61 4.09 -0.03
N SER A 399 0.89 3.01 0.70
CA SER A 399 2.25 2.68 1.12
C SER A 399 3.19 2.59 -0.09
N PRO A 400 4.50 2.77 0.11
CA PRO A 400 5.48 2.28 -0.84
C PRO A 400 5.18 0.82 -1.19
N SER A 401 5.20 0.48 -2.48
CA SER A 401 4.91 -0.88 -2.92
C SER A 401 6.02 -1.84 -2.52
N ARG A 402 5.67 -3.08 -2.22
CA ARG A 402 6.60 -4.20 -2.09
C ARG A 402 6.42 -5.20 -3.21
N THR A 403 7.47 -6.00 -3.46
CA THR A 403 7.44 -7.09 -4.44
C THR A 403 7.68 -8.45 -3.82
N PHE A 404 7.19 -9.50 -4.47
CA PHE A 404 7.57 -10.89 -4.21
C PHE A 404 7.47 -11.73 -5.49
N THR A 405 8.18 -12.86 -5.56
CA THR A 405 8.04 -13.85 -6.63
C THR A 405 7.47 -15.15 -6.11
N THR A 406 6.56 -15.73 -6.89
CA THR A 406 6.01 -17.05 -6.59
C THR A 406 7.00 -18.17 -6.95
N ILE A 407 6.81 -19.35 -6.37
CA ILE A 407 7.53 -20.59 -6.71
C ILE A 407 7.62 -20.83 -8.23
N VAL A 408 8.73 -21.44 -8.64
CA VAL A 408 9.00 -21.79 -10.05
C VAL A 408 8.04 -22.90 -10.50
N ALA A 409 7.49 -22.79 -11.71
CA ALA A 409 6.67 -23.85 -12.28
C ALA A 409 7.52 -25.12 -12.60
N PRO A 410 7.01 -26.34 -12.33
CA PRO A 410 7.60 -27.56 -12.88
C PRO A 410 7.67 -27.51 -14.41
N PRO A 411 8.66 -28.14 -15.07
CA PRO A 411 8.74 -28.16 -16.53
C PRO A 411 7.55 -28.92 -17.16
N PRO A 412 7.27 -28.74 -18.46
CA PRO A 412 6.39 -29.64 -19.19
C PRO A 412 7.04 -31.03 -19.39
N PRO A 413 6.26 -32.10 -19.67
CA PRO A 413 6.80 -33.41 -20.04
C PRO A 413 7.58 -33.34 -21.39
N PRO A 414 8.72 -34.04 -21.53
CA PRO A 414 9.47 -34.11 -22.79
C PRO A 414 8.70 -34.79 -23.93
N ILE A 415 9.01 -34.40 -25.16
CA ILE A 415 8.50 -35.04 -26.38
C ILE A 415 9.57 -35.97 -26.93
N LEU A 416 9.27 -37.27 -27.03
CA LEU A 416 10.21 -38.30 -27.51
C LEU A 416 10.45 -38.17 -29.02
N VAL A 417 11.70 -38.39 -29.49
CA VAL A 417 12.13 -38.16 -30.88
C VAL A 417 12.54 -39.46 -31.57
N SER A 418 13.57 -40.15 -31.08
CA SER A 418 14.13 -41.36 -31.70
C SER A 418 14.36 -42.47 -30.67
N PRO A 419 14.11 -43.75 -30.99
CA PRO A 419 13.54 -44.24 -32.25
C PRO A 419 12.06 -43.82 -32.44
N PRO A 420 11.55 -43.84 -33.69
CA PRO A 420 10.12 -43.71 -33.95
C PRO A 420 9.32 -44.75 -33.15
N ASN A 421 8.09 -44.40 -32.77
CA ASN A 421 7.24 -45.33 -32.04
C ASN A 421 6.95 -46.57 -32.89
N GLY A 422 7.21 -47.76 -32.36
CA GLY A 422 7.04 -49.02 -33.06
C GLY A 422 8.19 -49.40 -34.00
N ALA A 423 9.35 -48.76 -33.91
CA ALA A 423 10.51 -49.11 -34.73
C ALA A 423 10.92 -50.58 -34.53
N VAL A 424 11.27 -51.27 -35.62
CA VAL A 424 11.68 -52.68 -35.62
C VAL A 424 13.16 -52.80 -36.03
N ASN A 425 13.74 -53.99 -35.82
CA ASN A 425 15.12 -54.32 -36.21
C ASN A 425 16.16 -53.33 -35.67
N GLN A 426 15.94 -52.81 -34.46
CA GLN A 426 16.89 -51.91 -33.83
C GLN A 426 18.09 -52.66 -33.26
N PRO A 427 19.31 -52.10 -33.29
CA PRO A 427 20.46 -52.74 -32.67
C PRO A 427 20.26 -52.91 -31.15
N THR A 428 20.92 -53.89 -30.55
CA THR A 428 20.88 -54.15 -29.10
C THR A 428 21.58 -53.08 -28.26
N THR A 429 22.26 -52.14 -28.94
CA THR A 429 22.77 -50.88 -28.39
C THR A 429 22.35 -49.74 -29.32
N LEU A 430 21.56 -48.79 -28.81
CA LEU A 430 21.04 -47.66 -29.57
C LEU A 430 20.94 -46.40 -28.70
N SER A 431 20.82 -45.23 -29.35
CA SER A 431 20.56 -43.96 -28.68
C SER A 431 19.07 -43.65 -28.66
N LEU A 432 18.53 -43.33 -27.48
CA LEU A 432 17.19 -42.80 -27.29
C LEU A 432 17.28 -41.28 -27.17
N SER A 433 16.45 -40.51 -27.86
CA SER A 433 16.51 -39.04 -27.85
C SER A 433 15.13 -38.38 -27.74
N TRP A 434 15.08 -37.20 -27.11
CA TRP A 434 13.87 -36.40 -26.89
C TRP A 434 14.15 -34.90 -27.07
N ASN A 435 13.10 -34.09 -27.14
CA ASN A 435 13.20 -32.63 -27.18
C ASN A 435 13.44 -32.06 -25.78
N ALA A 436 14.25 -31.00 -25.68
CA ALA A 436 14.44 -30.26 -24.44
C ALA A 436 13.13 -29.67 -23.92
N SER A 437 12.85 -29.82 -22.62
CA SER A 437 11.71 -29.21 -21.96
C SER A 437 12.09 -27.84 -21.41
N SER A 438 11.29 -26.80 -21.69
CA SER A 438 11.58 -25.43 -21.24
C SER A 438 11.70 -25.38 -19.71
N GLY A 439 12.80 -24.79 -19.23
CA GLY A 439 13.09 -24.66 -17.80
C GLY A 439 13.53 -25.94 -17.08
N ALA A 440 13.76 -27.06 -17.80
CA ALA A 440 14.28 -28.30 -17.24
C ALA A 440 15.80 -28.22 -17.03
N THR A 441 16.27 -28.74 -15.89
CA THR A 441 17.69 -28.87 -15.56
C THR A 441 18.18 -30.32 -15.66
N SER A 442 17.27 -31.29 -15.56
CA SER A 442 17.58 -32.71 -15.73
C SER A 442 16.35 -33.51 -16.17
N TYR A 443 16.58 -34.78 -16.53
CA TYR A 443 15.59 -35.73 -17.00
C TYR A 443 15.72 -37.08 -16.27
N ARG A 444 14.60 -37.80 -16.18
CA ARG A 444 14.60 -39.23 -15.84
C ARG A 444 14.14 -40.07 -17.02
N LEU A 445 15.00 -40.97 -17.50
CA LEU A 445 14.69 -41.93 -18.54
C LEU A 445 14.43 -43.30 -17.92
N GLN A 446 13.29 -43.89 -18.26
CA GLN A 446 12.99 -45.29 -17.97
C GLN A 446 12.86 -46.10 -19.25
N VAL A 447 13.46 -47.29 -19.27
CA VAL A 447 13.30 -48.30 -20.32
C VAL A 447 12.87 -49.62 -19.68
N SER A 448 11.91 -50.33 -20.25
CA SER A 448 11.40 -51.60 -19.73
C SER A 448 10.93 -52.51 -20.86
N ALA A 449 10.97 -53.83 -20.65
CA ALA A 449 10.27 -54.80 -21.50
C ALA A 449 8.77 -54.87 -21.17
N ASP A 450 8.36 -54.32 -20.03
CA ASP A 450 6.97 -54.23 -19.59
C ASP A 450 6.40 -52.83 -19.84
N SER A 451 5.29 -52.77 -20.56
CA SER A 451 4.56 -51.53 -20.87
C SER A 451 4.06 -50.77 -19.63
N THR A 452 3.90 -51.42 -18.49
CA THR A 452 3.49 -50.78 -17.23
C THR A 452 4.65 -50.17 -16.45
N PHE A 453 5.89 -50.48 -16.85
CA PHE A 453 7.13 -50.11 -16.13
C PHE A 453 7.15 -50.61 -14.68
N ALA A 454 6.51 -51.76 -14.37
CA ALA A 454 6.57 -52.38 -13.05
C ALA A 454 8.00 -52.86 -12.72
N THR A 455 8.73 -53.29 -13.74
CA THR A 455 10.18 -53.48 -13.71
C THR A 455 10.83 -52.54 -14.71
N THR A 456 12.07 -52.15 -14.48
CA THR A 456 12.84 -51.29 -15.38
C THR A 456 14.15 -51.97 -15.74
N PHE A 457 14.43 -52.03 -17.04
CA PHE A 457 15.75 -52.42 -17.56
C PHE A 457 16.77 -51.29 -17.34
N PHE A 458 16.33 -50.04 -17.54
CA PHE A 458 17.14 -48.84 -17.34
C PHE A 458 16.30 -47.78 -16.63
N ASP A 459 16.86 -47.14 -15.61
CA ASP A 459 16.22 -46.03 -14.88
C ASP A 459 17.30 -45.06 -14.37
N ASP A 460 17.48 -43.95 -15.07
CA ASP A 460 18.44 -42.91 -14.68
C ASP A 460 17.71 -41.58 -14.55
N SER A 461 17.85 -40.93 -13.39
CA SER A 461 17.23 -39.64 -13.05
C SER A 461 18.20 -38.45 -13.04
N THR A 462 19.45 -38.69 -13.45
CA THR A 462 20.56 -37.72 -13.38
C THR A 462 20.92 -37.11 -14.74
N LEU A 463 20.19 -37.46 -15.80
CA LEU A 463 20.51 -37.07 -17.16
C LEU A 463 20.33 -35.56 -17.38
N ALA A 464 21.40 -34.86 -17.77
CA ALA A 464 21.34 -33.45 -18.16
C ALA A 464 21.12 -33.25 -19.68
N GLY A 465 21.53 -34.22 -20.49
CA GLY A 465 21.36 -34.21 -21.94
C GLY A 465 19.96 -34.62 -22.40
N THR A 466 19.72 -34.53 -23.70
CA THR A 466 18.44 -34.90 -24.34
C THR A 466 18.54 -36.21 -25.15
N SER A 467 19.58 -37.00 -24.89
CA SER A 467 19.74 -38.33 -25.44
C SER A 467 20.52 -39.21 -24.47
N GLN A 468 20.31 -40.52 -24.57
CA GLN A 468 21.02 -41.51 -23.80
C GLN A 468 21.21 -42.79 -24.61
N VAL A 469 22.44 -43.32 -24.62
CA VAL A 469 22.73 -44.63 -25.19
C VAL A 469 22.33 -45.71 -24.18
N VAL A 470 21.52 -46.66 -24.63
CA VAL A 470 21.09 -47.83 -23.86
C VAL A 470 21.53 -49.06 -24.63
N GLY A 471 22.18 -50.00 -23.95
CA GLY A 471 22.81 -51.17 -24.57
C GLY A 471 22.65 -52.45 -23.77
N THR A 472 23.23 -53.53 -24.28
CA THR A 472 23.06 -54.90 -23.76
C THR A 472 21.60 -55.38 -23.73
N LEU A 473 20.77 -54.84 -24.63
CA LEU A 473 19.38 -55.26 -24.78
C LEU A 473 19.29 -56.68 -25.34
N ALA A 474 18.28 -57.43 -24.93
CA ALA A 474 18.03 -58.76 -25.45
C ALA A 474 17.59 -58.67 -26.92
N ASN A 475 18.03 -59.61 -27.76
CA ASN A 475 17.60 -59.74 -29.14
C ASN A 475 16.09 -60.08 -29.23
N GLY A 476 15.43 -59.70 -30.32
CA GLY A 476 14.03 -60.01 -30.62
C GLY A 476 13.03 -59.52 -29.57
N THR A 477 13.42 -58.55 -28.72
CA THR A 477 12.65 -58.14 -27.56
C THR A 477 12.08 -56.74 -27.77
N ARG A 478 10.81 -56.56 -27.40
CA ARG A 478 10.12 -55.27 -27.44
C ARG A 478 10.39 -54.50 -26.14
N TYR A 479 10.90 -53.28 -26.27
CA TYR A 479 11.13 -52.36 -25.16
C TYR A 479 10.25 -51.12 -25.26
N PHE A 480 9.77 -50.65 -24.12
CA PHE A 480 9.04 -49.40 -23.90
C PHE A 480 9.94 -48.41 -23.18
N TRP A 481 9.81 -47.13 -23.50
CA TRP A 481 10.58 -46.08 -22.84
C TRP A 481 9.80 -44.78 -22.69
N ARG A 482 10.10 -44.04 -21.62
CA ARG A 482 9.46 -42.77 -21.28
C ARG A 482 10.43 -41.85 -20.54
N VAL A 483 10.20 -40.54 -20.62
CA VAL A 483 11.06 -39.52 -19.99
C VAL A 483 10.22 -38.49 -19.24
N ASN A 484 10.63 -38.05 -18.05
CA ASN A 484 10.11 -36.85 -17.41
C ASN A 484 11.22 -35.81 -17.22
N ALA A 485 10.84 -34.55 -16.98
CA ALA A 485 11.75 -33.43 -16.82
C ALA A 485 11.67 -32.87 -15.40
N LYS A 486 12.78 -32.37 -14.87
CA LYS A 486 12.87 -31.83 -13.52
C LYS A 486 13.56 -30.47 -13.51
N ASN A 487 13.09 -29.60 -12.63
CA ASN A 487 13.78 -28.37 -12.22
C ASN A 487 13.59 -28.15 -10.72
N ILE A 488 13.98 -26.97 -10.23
CA ILE A 488 13.83 -26.60 -8.81
C ILE A 488 12.36 -26.46 -8.36
N GLY A 489 11.45 -26.17 -9.30
CA GLY A 489 10.01 -26.05 -9.07
C GLY A 489 9.27 -27.38 -8.97
N GLY A 490 9.89 -28.48 -9.43
CA GLY A 490 9.34 -29.82 -9.31
C GLY A 490 9.69 -30.73 -10.48
N THR A 491 9.00 -31.87 -10.55
CA THR A 491 9.15 -32.86 -11.63
C THR A 491 7.86 -32.93 -12.43
N SER A 492 7.98 -32.97 -13.75
CA SER A 492 6.85 -33.12 -14.65
C SER A 492 6.28 -34.54 -14.61
N THR A 493 5.09 -34.72 -15.16
CA THR A 493 4.60 -36.08 -15.48
C THR A 493 5.51 -36.73 -16.51
N PHE A 494 5.51 -38.05 -16.60
CA PHE A 494 6.19 -38.73 -17.71
C PHE A 494 5.57 -38.37 -19.06
N SER A 495 6.40 -38.40 -20.11
CA SER A 495 5.96 -38.40 -21.50
C SER A 495 5.05 -39.60 -21.79
N SER A 496 4.23 -39.50 -22.84
CA SER A 496 3.61 -40.68 -23.43
C SER A 496 4.72 -41.67 -23.85
N PRO A 497 4.64 -42.96 -23.48
CA PRO A 497 5.70 -43.92 -23.76
C PRO A 497 5.80 -44.24 -25.25
N ARG A 498 7.01 -44.51 -25.73
CA ARG A 498 7.27 -45.09 -27.06
C ARG A 498 7.83 -46.50 -26.91
N ASN A 499 7.79 -47.28 -27.99
CA ASN A 499 8.39 -48.62 -28.01
C ASN A 499 9.22 -48.90 -29.28
N PHE A 500 10.11 -49.89 -29.20
CA PHE A 500 10.87 -50.44 -30.33
C PHE A 500 11.17 -51.93 -30.10
N THR A 501 11.54 -52.65 -31.16
CA THR A 501 11.94 -54.07 -31.12
C THR A 501 13.35 -54.26 -31.64
N THR A 502 14.18 -55.00 -30.90
CA THR A 502 15.57 -55.27 -31.28
C THR A 502 15.69 -56.31 -32.40
N ILE A 503 16.83 -56.33 -33.08
CA ILE A 503 17.19 -57.36 -34.06
C ILE A 503 17.04 -58.76 -33.47
N VAL A 504 16.64 -59.74 -34.28
CA VAL A 504 16.56 -61.15 -33.86
C VAL A 504 17.95 -61.74 -33.71
N ALA A 505 18.11 -62.68 -32.76
CA ALA A 505 19.39 -63.35 -32.58
C ALA A 505 19.71 -64.20 -33.82
N PRO A 506 20.99 -64.30 -34.23
CA PRO A 506 21.38 -65.26 -35.24
C PRO A 506 21.02 -66.69 -34.79
N PRO A 507 20.62 -67.59 -35.70
CA PRO A 507 20.31 -68.98 -35.36
C PRO A 507 21.50 -69.67 -34.67
N PRO A 508 21.29 -70.55 -33.68
CA PRO A 508 22.37 -71.34 -33.10
C PRO A 508 22.95 -72.31 -34.14
N PRO A 509 24.23 -72.71 -34.02
CA PRO A 509 24.81 -73.70 -34.92
C PRO A 509 24.04 -75.04 -34.84
N PRO A 510 23.85 -75.74 -35.97
CA PRO A 510 23.15 -77.03 -35.98
C PRO A 510 23.96 -78.09 -35.22
N ILE A 511 23.27 -78.96 -34.49
CA ILE A 511 23.91 -80.07 -33.78
C ILE A 511 24.01 -81.26 -34.74
N LEU A 512 25.23 -81.67 -35.08
CA LEU A 512 25.48 -82.82 -35.96
C LEU A 512 25.05 -84.13 -35.26
N VAL A 513 24.31 -84.99 -35.98
CA VAL A 513 23.72 -86.23 -35.42
C VAL A 513 24.40 -87.48 -35.99
N SER A 514 24.52 -87.57 -37.31
CA SER A 514 25.12 -88.75 -37.96
C SER A 514 26.00 -88.35 -39.15
N PRO A 515 27.19 -88.96 -39.30
CA PRO A 515 27.78 -89.93 -38.39
C PRO A 515 28.22 -89.26 -37.07
N PRO A 516 28.20 -89.97 -35.93
CA PRO A 516 28.70 -89.42 -34.67
C PRO A 516 30.16 -88.97 -34.78
N ASN A 517 30.54 -87.97 -33.99
CA ASN A 517 31.93 -87.51 -33.94
C ASN A 517 32.89 -88.68 -33.63
N GLY A 518 33.89 -88.88 -34.49
CA GLY A 518 34.85 -89.98 -34.36
C GLY A 518 34.37 -91.35 -34.89
N ALA A 519 33.26 -91.41 -35.63
CA ALA A 519 32.81 -92.66 -36.25
C ALA A 519 33.85 -93.21 -37.24
N VAL A 520 34.22 -94.47 -37.06
CA VAL A 520 35.17 -95.20 -37.93
C VAL A 520 34.42 -96.16 -38.87
N ASN A 521 35.10 -96.65 -39.92
CA ASN A 521 34.56 -97.62 -40.88
C ASN A 521 33.25 -97.21 -41.55
N GLN A 522 33.11 -95.91 -41.88
CA GLN A 522 31.91 -95.41 -42.56
C GLN A 522 31.93 -95.77 -44.06
N PRO A 523 30.77 -96.05 -44.67
CA PRO A 523 30.68 -96.24 -46.10
C PRO A 523 31.13 -95.00 -46.86
N THR A 524 31.69 -95.18 -48.06
CA THR A 524 32.08 -94.07 -48.96
C THR A 524 30.88 -93.31 -49.53
N THR A 525 29.66 -93.82 -49.32
CA THR A 525 28.39 -93.12 -49.56
C THR A 525 27.59 -93.15 -48.27
N LEU A 526 27.44 -91.99 -47.63
CA LEU A 526 26.75 -91.88 -46.34
C LEU A 526 25.83 -90.65 -46.32
N SER A 527 24.79 -90.71 -45.49
CA SER A 527 23.90 -89.57 -45.25
C SER A 527 24.33 -88.79 -44.01
N LEU A 528 24.57 -87.49 -44.19
CA LEU A 528 24.82 -86.55 -43.12
C LEU A 528 23.49 -86.03 -42.57
N SER A 529 23.34 -85.99 -41.25
CA SER A 529 22.15 -85.44 -40.60
C SER A 529 22.51 -84.59 -39.40
N TRP A 530 21.71 -83.55 -39.17
CA TRP A 530 21.82 -82.63 -38.06
C TRP A 530 20.42 -82.22 -37.55
N ASN A 531 20.35 -81.78 -36.30
CA ASN A 531 19.13 -81.20 -35.77
C ASN A 531 18.88 -79.83 -36.39
N ALA A 532 17.61 -79.52 -36.69
CA ALA A 532 17.23 -78.21 -37.18
C ALA A 532 17.55 -77.12 -36.14
N SER A 533 18.21 -76.04 -36.58
CA SER A 533 18.46 -74.85 -35.77
C SER A 533 17.21 -73.98 -35.73
N SER A 534 16.75 -73.63 -34.53
CA SER A 534 15.62 -72.72 -34.36
C SER A 534 15.91 -71.36 -35.03
N GLY A 535 15.01 -70.93 -35.92
CA GLY A 535 15.14 -69.66 -36.66
C GLY A 535 16.05 -69.72 -37.90
N ALA A 536 16.67 -70.86 -38.21
CA ALA A 536 17.42 -71.03 -39.45
C ALA A 536 16.47 -71.22 -40.65
N THR A 537 16.68 -70.47 -41.72
CA THR A 537 15.93 -70.56 -42.98
C THR A 537 16.66 -71.36 -44.06
N SER A 538 17.96 -71.56 -43.89
CA SER A 538 18.84 -72.35 -44.75
C SER A 538 20.01 -72.89 -43.93
N TYR A 539 20.75 -73.85 -44.50
CA TYR A 539 21.98 -74.41 -43.94
C TYR A 539 23.06 -74.36 -45.02
N ARG A 540 24.32 -74.26 -44.58
CA ARG A 540 25.50 -74.48 -45.42
C ARG A 540 26.30 -75.64 -44.84
N LEU A 541 26.58 -76.65 -45.65
CA LEU A 541 27.29 -77.87 -45.29
C LEU A 541 28.67 -77.89 -45.93
N GLN A 542 29.70 -78.06 -45.11
CA GLN A 542 31.07 -78.27 -45.56
C GLN A 542 31.60 -79.63 -45.10
N VAL A 543 32.32 -80.34 -45.98
CA VAL A 543 33.03 -81.58 -45.66
C VAL A 543 34.49 -81.43 -46.06
N SER A 544 35.41 -81.73 -45.15
CA SER A 544 36.86 -81.58 -45.37
C SER A 544 37.65 -82.72 -44.75
N ALA A 545 38.80 -83.04 -45.35
CA ALA A 545 39.82 -83.88 -44.74
C ALA A 545 40.77 -83.09 -43.80
N ASP A 546 40.66 -81.76 -43.79
CA ASP A 546 41.43 -80.83 -42.97
C ASP A 546 40.53 -80.20 -41.90
N SER A 547 40.94 -80.33 -40.63
CA SER A 547 40.23 -79.77 -39.46
C SER A 547 40.07 -78.25 -39.48
N THR A 548 40.89 -77.53 -40.26
CA THR A 548 40.79 -76.08 -40.43
C THR A 548 39.80 -75.69 -41.54
N PHE A 549 39.32 -76.67 -42.31
CA PHE A 549 38.50 -76.47 -43.50
C PHE A 549 39.16 -75.57 -44.56
N ALA A 550 40.50 -75.44 -44.57
CA ALA A 550 41.24 -74.64 -45.55
C ALA A 550 41.05 -75.15 -46.99
N THR A 551 40.76 -76.45 -47.16
CA THR A 551 40.30 -77.05 -48.41
C THR A 551 39.07 -77.89 -48.14
N THR A 552 38.02 -77.79 -48.96
CA THR A 552 36.76 -78.53 -48.76
C THR A 552 36.57 -79.55 -49.88
N PHE A 553 36.21 -80.77 -49.51
CA PHE A 553 35.75 -81.81 -50.44
C PHE A 553 34.33 -81.54 -50.94
N PHE A 554 33.49 -80.92 -50.10
CA PHE A 554 32.13 -80.50 -50.43
C PHE A 554 31.80 -79.18 -49.73
N ASP A 555 31.07 -78.29 -50.41
CA ASP A 555 30.55 -77.01 -49.90
C ASP A 555 29.31 -76.64 -50.74
N ASP A 556 28.16 -76.39 -50.12
CA ASP A 556 26.89 -76.10 -50.80
C ASP A 556 26.49 -74.62 -50.80
N SER A 557 27.47 -73.72 -50.61
CA SER A 557 27.42 -72.23 -50.62
C SER A 557 26.12 -71.53 -51.01
#